data_AF-A0A0P6WZK7-F1
#
_entry.id   AF-A0A0P6WZK7-F1
#
_cell.length_a   1.000
_cell.length_b   1.000
_cell.length_c   1.000
_cell.angle_alpha   90.00
_cell.angle_beta   90.00
_cell.angle_gamma   90.00
#
_symmetry.space_group_name_H-M   'P 1'
#
loop_
_entity.id
_entity.type
_entity.pdbx_description
1 polymer ?
#
loop_
_entity_poly.entity_id
_entity_poly.type
_entity_poly.pdbx_seq_one_letter_code
_entity_poly.pdbx_strand_id
1 'polypeptide(L)'
;MALTRAQIETVLIARCGGKMTVAGLDGATHDGNNADLVDPISASLFEMGYQLDIGTVTDSVLSIVEGNRISEFLDRAERRCLENISGNIDTVNIALGPRREDLNQLAEQVEKAIARLEKKILLRYGDAPLVGDTIRLDFQEKNEDYV
;
A
#
# COMPACT_ATOMS: atom_id res chain seq x y z
N MET A 1 5.78 -21.91 -7.14
CA MET A 1 4.39 -21.88 -6.64
C MET A 1 3.80 -20.57 -7.12
N ALA A 2 2.69 -20.61 -7.87
CA ALA A 2 2.04 -19.39 -8.36
C ALA A 2 1.16 -18.80 -7.25
N LEU A 3 1.23 -17.48 -7.07
CA LEU A 3 0.40 -16.73 -6.14
C LEU A 3 -1.02 -16.61 -6.72
N THR A 4 -2.05 -16.99 -5.96
CA THR A 4 -3.45 -16.86 -6.42
C THR A 4 -4.11 -15.61 -5.84
N ARG A 5 -5.16 -15.13 -6.51
CA ARG A 5 -5.93 -13.97 -6.05
C ARG A 5 -6.55 -14.21 -4.68
N ALA A 6 -7.13 -15.39 -4.46
CA ALA A 6 -7.68 -15.76 -3.16
C ALA A 6 -6.64 -15.73 -2.03
N GLN A 7 -5.38 -16.11 -2.29
CA GLN A 7 -4.30 -16.03 -1.30
C GLN A 7 -3.96 -14.58 -0.94
N ILE A 8 -3.96 -13.67 -1.92
CA ILE A 8 -3.72 -12.24 -1.69
C ILE A 8 -4.87 -11.63 -0.91
N GLU A 9 -6.11 -11.91 -1.30
CA GLU A 9 -7.30 -11.43 -0.60
C GLU A 9 -7.32 -11.92 0.85
N THR A 10 -6.98 -13.19 1.10
CA THR A 10 -6.86 -13.75 2.46
C THR A 10 -5.88 -12.94 3.31
N VAL A 11 -4.71 -12.60 2.75
CA VAL A 11 -3.70 -11.82 3.49
C VAL A 11 -4.17 -10.38 3.72
N LEU A 12 -4.75 -9.72 2.70
CA LEU A 12 -5.25 -8.36 2.82
C LEU A 12 -6.42 -8.27 3.82
N ILE A 13 -7.33 -9.24 3.83
CA ILE A 13 -8.43 -9.33 4.79
C ILE A 13 -7.93 -9.59 6.20
N ALA A 14 -6.92 -10.45 6.37
CA ALA A 14 -6.31 -10.68 7.68
C ALA A 14 -5.70 -9.39 8.27
N ARG A 15 -5.20 -8.47 7.43
CA ARG A 15 -4.57 -7.21 7.87
C ARG A 15 -5.56 -6.05 7.99
N CYS A 16 -6.45 -5.90 7.02
CA CYS A 16 -7.31 -4.72 6.85
C CYS A 16 -8.81 -5.03 6.92
N GLY A 17 -9.24 -6.30 6.92
CA GLY A 17 -10.65 -6.70 6.81
C GLY A 17 -11.54 -6.10 7.90
N GLY A 18 -11.04 -6.04 9.14
CA GLY A 18 -11.77 -5.37 10.23
C GLY A 18 -12.03 -3.87 9.97
N LYS A 19 -11.10 -3.18 9.32
CA LYS A 19 -11.24 -1.75 8.95
C LYS A 19 -12.10 -1.57 7.71
N MET A 20 -12.00 -2.48 6.73
CA MET A 20 -12.86 -2.51 5.54
C MET A 20 -14.34 -2.62 5.92
N THR A 21 -14.68 -3.57 6.81
CA THR A 21 -16.07 -3.77 7.26
C THR A 21 -16.63 -2.54 7.97
N VAL A 22 -15.83 -1.86 8.79
CA VAL A 22 -16.27 -0.63 9.47
C VAL A 22 -16.46 0.53 8.48
N ALA A 23 -15.62 0.59 7.44
CA ALA A 23 -15.78 1.54 6.36
C ALA A 23 -16.92 1.18 5.40
N GLY A 24 -17.62 0.05 5.57
CA GLY A 24 -18.71 -0.36 4.67
C GLY A 24 -18.26 -1.05 3.38
N LEU A 25 -17.01 -1.53 3.33
CA LEU A 25 -16.44 -2.35 2.25
C LEU A 25 -16.50 -3.84 2.60
N ASP A 26 -16.34 -4.71 1.60
CA ASP A 26 -16.26 -6.16 1.80
C ASP A 26 -14.94 -6.59 2.42
N GLY A 27 -14.93 -6.71 3.74
CA GLY A 27 -13.79 -7.19 4.53
C GLY A 27 -13.80 -8.69 4.86
N ALA A 28 -14.64 -9.51 4.21
CA ALA A 28 -14.81 -10.93 4.57
C ALA A 28 -14.59 -11.89 3.39
N THR A 29 -14.91 -11.48 2.16
CA THR A 29 -14.81 -12.32 0.96
C THR A 29 -13.36 -12.49 0.51
N HIS A 30 -12.86 -13.72 0.52
CA HIS A 30 -11.47 -14.07 0.17
C HIS A 30 -11.38 -15.21 -0.87
N ASP A 31 -12.42 -15.36 -1.68
CA ASP A 31 -12.58 -16.43 -2.67
C ASP A 31 -11.96 -16.10 -4.04
N GLY A 32 -11.32 -14.95 -4.18
CA GLY A 32 -10.81 -14.43 -5.45
C GLY A 32 -11.83 -13.60 -6.22
N ASN A 33 -12.99 -13.28 -5.65
CA ASN A 33 -14.04 -12.48 -6.30
C ASN A 33 -14.37 -11.19 -5.56
N ASN A 34 -13.57 -10.79 -4.57
CA ASN A 34 -13.84 -9.56 -3.82
C ASN A 34 -13.65 -8.33 -4.74
N ALA A 35 -14.74 -7.60 -4.99
CA ALA A 35 -14.75 -6.44 -5.89
C ALA A 35 -13.96 -5.25 -5.32
N ASP A 36 -14.02 -5.04 -3.99
CA ASP A 36 -13.35 -3.93 -3.31
C ASP A 36 -11.83 -4.11 -3.25
N LEU A 37 -11.34 -5.35 -3.44
CA LEU A 37 -9.92 -5.66 -3.49
C LEU A 37 -9.34 -5.65 -4.92
N VAL A 38 -10.16 -5.52 -5.97
CA VAL A 38 -9.68 -5.44 -7.36
C VAL A 38 -8.83 -4.18 -7.59
N ASP A 39 -9.33 -3.02 -7.15
CA ASP A 39 -8.62 -1.74 -7.29
C ASP A 39 -7.25 -1.76 -6.59
N PRO A 40 -7.13 -2.09 -5.28
CA PRO A 40 -5.84 -2.07 -4.61
C PRO A 40 -4.84 -3.09 -5.17
N ILE A 41 -5.31 -4.25 -5.65
CA ILE A 41 -4.44 -5.23 -6.30
C ILE A 41 -3.97 -4.72 -7.68
N SER A 42 -4.86 -4.16 -8.50
CA SER A 42 -4.47 -3.65 -9.82
C SER A 42 -3.53 -2.45 -9.72
N ALA A 43 -3.83 -1.49 -8.84
CA ALA A 43 -3.00 -0.31 -8.61
C ALA A 43 -1.59 -0.66 -8.13
N SER A 44 -1.45 -1.62 -7.21
CA SER A 44 -0.13 -2.04 -6.71
C SER A 44 0.73 -2.69 -7.80
N LEU A 45 0.14 -3.46 -8.71
CA LEU A 45 0.86 -3.98 -9.88
C LEU A 45 1.27 -2.85 -10.84
N PHE A 46 0.41 -1.86 -11.08
CA PHE A 46 0.76 -0.68 -11.88
C PHE A 46 1.91 0.13 -11.26
N GLU A 47 1.90 0.34 -9.96
CA GLU A 47 2.98 1.04 -9.24
C GLU A 47 4.31 0.29 -9.30
N MET A 48 4.28 -1.03 -9.45
CA MET A 48 5.46 -1.87 -9.67
C MET A 48 5.92 -1.92 -11.14
N GLY A 49 5.22 -1.22 -12.04
CA GLY A 49 5.56 -1.11 -13.46
C GLY A 49 4.95 -2.19 -14.36
N TYR A 50 4.02 -3.00 -13.86
CA TYR A 50 3.31 -3.98 -14.68
C TYR A 50 2.13 -3.32 -15.41
N GLN A 51 1.99 -3.59 -16.71
CA GLN A 51 0.85 -3.13 -17.51
C GLN A 51 -0.22 -4.20 -17.58
N LEU A 52 -1.45 -3.83 -17.25
CA LEU A 52 -2.58 -4.75 -17.07
C LEU A 52 -3.85 -4.12 -17.62
N ASP A 53 -4.81 -4.94 -18.03
CA ASP A 53 -6.15 -4.46 -18.33
C ASP A 53 -6.89 -4.10 -17.02
N ILE A 54 -7.39 -2.87 -16.95
CA ILE A 54 -8.09 -2.34 -15.78
C ILE A 54 -9.30 -3.23 -15.49
N GLY A 55 -9.43 -3.70 -14.24
CA GLY A 55 -10.60 -4.44 -13.75
C GLY A 55 -10.54 -5.96 -13.90
N THR A 56 -9.49 -6.54 -14.50
CA THR A 56 -9.39 -8.00 -14.68
C THR A 56 -8.09 -8.56 -14.08
N VAL A 57 -8.05 -8.69 -12.75
CA VAL A 57 -6.94 -9.36 -12.07
C VAL A 57 -7.21 -10.86 -12.04
N THR A 58 -6.40 -11.63 -12.77
CA THR A 58 -6.46 -13.10 -12.81
C THR A 58 -5.25 -13.72 -12.12
N ASP A 59 -5.35 -15.00 -11.74
CA ASP A 59 -4.22 -15.75 -11.16
C ASP A 59 -3.00 -15.77 -12.10
N SER A 60 -3.22 -15.78 -13.42
CA SER A 60 -2.15 -15.75 -14.41
C SER A 60 -1.36 -14.44 -14.38
N VAL A 61 -2.04 -13.32 -14.14
CA VAL A 61 -1.39 -12.01 -13.96
C VAL A 61 -0.55 -11.98 -12.69
N LEU A 62 -1.05 -12.57 -11.61
CA LEU A 62 -0.38 -12.59 -10.31
C LEU A 62 0.85 -13.49 -10.30
N SER A 63 0.92 -14.46 -11.22
CA SER A 63 2.12 -15.28 -11.41
C SER A 63 3.36 -14.50 -11.83
N ILE A 64 3.20 -13.28 -12.36
CA ILE A 64 4.29 -12.37 -12.75
C ILE A 64 5.05 -11.82 -11.52
N VAL A 65 4.41 -11.79 -10.35
CA VAL A 65 5.02 -11.33 -9.10
C VAL A 65 5.70 -12.50 -8.40
N GLU A 66 7.01 -12.61 -8.56
CA GLU A 66 7.80 -13.72 -8.01
C GLU A 66 8.78 -13.28 -6.90
N GLY A 67 9.07 -14.21 -5.98
CA GLY A 67 10.13 -14.08 -4.99
C GLY A 67 9.95 -12.91 -4.03
N ASN A 68 11.01 -12.12 -3.83
CA ASN A 68 11.04 -11.02 -2.86
C ASN A 68 10.10 -9.86 -3.22
N ARG A 69 9.59 -9.80 -4.45
CA ARG A 69 8.63 -8.79 -4.90
C ARG A 69 7.23 -9.00 -4.34
N ILE A 70 6.90 -10.21 -3.85
CA ILE A 70 5.59 -10.50 -3.24
C ILE A 70 5.39 -9.67 -1.97
N SER A 71 6.45 -9.45 -1.19
CA SER A 71 6.37 -8.67 0.05
C SER A 71 6.13 -7.18 -0.24
N GLU A 72 6.80 -6.66 -1.27
CA GLU A 72 6.61 -5.29 -1.76
C GLU A 72 5.19 -5.09 -2.32
N PHE A 73 4.74 -6.02 -3.16
CA PHE A 73 3.40 -6.04 -3.71
C PHE A 73 2.33 -6.01 -2.62
N LEU A 74 2.45 -6.87 -1.60
CA LEU A 74 1.48 -6.91 -0.49
C LEU A 74 1.50 -5.61 0.33
N ASP A 75 2.67 -5.03 0.60
CA ASP A 75 2.77 -3.77 1.35
C ASP A 75 2.15 -2.60 0.56
N ARG A 76 2.35 -2.53 -0.78
CA ARG A 76 1.73 -1.52 -1.65
C ARG A 76 0.21 -1.72 -1.81
N ALA A 77 -0.24 -2.96 -1.95
CA ALA A 77 -1.67 -3.30 -2.02
C ALA A 77 -2.39 -2.95 -0.70
N GLU A 78 -1.73 -3.19 0.44
CA GLU A 78 -2.24 -2.80 1.76
C GLU A 78 -2.37 -1.27 1.89
N ARG A 79 -1.36 -0.51 1.42
CA ARG A 79 -1.41 0.96 1.38
C ARG A 79 -2.62 1.45 0.60
N ARG A 80 -2.82 0.94 -0.63
CA ARG A 80 -3.94 1.36 -1.48
C ARG A 80 -5.30 0.95 -0.89
N CYS A 81 -5.37 -0.21 -0.23
CA CYS A 81 -6.56 -0.64 0.49
C CYS A 81 -6.91 0.34 1.63
N LEU A 82 -5.92 0.80 2.39
CA LEU A 82 -6.12 1.80 3.45
C LEU A 82 -6.56 3.17 2.92
N GLU A 83 -6.06 3.60 1.76
CA GLU A 83 -6.53 4.84 1.09
C GLU A 83 -8.00 4.73 0.66
N ASN A 84 -8.41 3.57 0.12
CA ASN A 84 -9.80 3.33 -0.24
C ASN A 84 -10.69 3.32 1.01
N ILE A 85 -10.20 2.74 2.12
CA ILE A 85 -10.88 2.78 3.42
C ILE A 85 -11.03 4.22 3.91
N SER A 86 -10.00 5.07 3.86
CA SER A 86 -10.11 6.46 4.33
C SER A 86 -11.11 7.27 3.49
N GLY A 87 -11.07 7.14 2.16
CA GLY A 87 -12.03 7.80 1.28
C GLY A 87 -13.48 7.34 1.52
N ASN A 88 -13.68 6.05 1.82
CA ASN A 88 -15.02 5.55 2.11
C ASN A 88 -15.50 5.97 3.50
N ILE A 89 -14.61 6.05 4.50
CA ILE A 89 -14.95 6.56 5.83
C ILE A 89 -15.45 7.99 5.75
N ASP A 90 -14.82 8.87 4.97
CA ASP A 90 -15.28 10.25 4.79
C ASP A 90 -16.69 10.31 4.19
N THR A 91 -16.96 9.46 3.21
CA THR A 91 -18.29 9.34 2.58
C THR A 91 -19.34 8.81 3.56
N VAL A 92 -18.99 7.78 4.32
CA VAL A 92 -19.85 7.17 5.34
C VAL A 92 -20.09 8.13 6.54
N ASN A 93 -19.11 8.97 6.88
CA ASN A 93 -19.19 10.00 7.92
C ASN A 93 -20.22 11.09 7.57
N ILE A 94 -20.35 11.45 6.29
CA ILE A 94 -21.41 12.37 5.83
C ILE A 94 -22.81 11.75 6.05
N ALA A 95 -22.93 10.42 5.98
CA ALA A 95 -24.20 9.71 6.07
C ALA A 95 -24.59 9.27 7.50
N LEU A 96 -23.63 9.06 8.40
CA LEU A 96 -23.85 8.53 9.76
C LEU A 96 -23.63 9.61 10.82
N GLY A 97 -24.71 10.03 11.51
CA GLY A 97 -24.69 11.04 12.58
C GLY A 97 -23.87 10.66 13.84
N PRO A 98 -24.49 10.34 15.00
CA PRO A 98 -23.80 10.29 16.31
C PRO A 98 -22.68 9.25 16.47
N ARG A 99 -22.40 8.39 15.47
CA ARG A 99 -21.21 7.51 15.42
C ARG A 99 -19.92 8.23 15.00
N ARG A 100 -20.00 9.55 14.86
CA ARG A 100 -18.93 10.44 14.39
C ARG A 100 -17.65 10.37 15.22
N GLU A 101 -17.77 10.23 16.55
CA GLU A 101 -16.59 10.18 17.43
C GLU A 101 -15.74 8.91 17.21
N ASP A 102 -16.37 7.75 17.01
CA ASP A 102 -15.66 6.49 16.77
C ASP A 102 -14.99 6.44 15.39
N LEU A 103 -15.65 6.99 14.35
CA LEU A 103 -15.11 7.01 12.99
C LEU A 103 -13.95 7.98 12.80
N ASN A 104 -13.95 9.13 13.50
CA ASN A 104 -12.80 10.05 13.48
C ASN A 104 -11.53 9.40 14.07
N GLN A 105 -11.67 8.62 15.15
CA GLN A 105 -10.54 7.87 15.71
C GLN A 105 -10.03 6.80 14.75
N LEU A 106 -10.93 6.15 14.02
CA LEU A 106 -10.57 5.15 13.03
C LEU A 106 -9.89 5.78 11.80
N ALA A 107 -10.34 6.95 11.35
CA ALA A 107 -9.70 7.73 10.29
C ALA A 107 -8.26 8.11 10.69
N GLU A 108 -8.05 8.66 11.88
CA GLU A 108 -6.69 8.96 12.38
C GLU A 108 -5.79 7.73 12.46
N GLN A 109 -6.35 6.57 12.87
CA GLN A 109 -5.60 5.32 12.89
C GLN A 109 -5.21 4.84 11.49
N VAL A 110 -6.12 5.01 10.51
CA VAL A 110 -5.86 4.66 9.11
C VAL A 110 -4.78 5.57 8.53
N GLU A 111 -4.86 6.89 8.73
CA GLU A 111 -3.82 7.83 8.30
C GLU A 111 -2.45 7.51 8.91
N LYS A 112 -2.39 7.23 10.22
CA LYS A 112 -1.16 6.81 10.90
C LYS A 112 -0.63 5.49 10.34
N ALA A 113 -1.51 4.57 9.95
CA ALA A 113 -1.12 3.30 9.34
C ALA A 113 -0.56 3.50 7.92
N ILE A 114 -1.20 4.34 7.10
CA ILE A 114 -0.73 4.75 5.77
C ILE A 114 0.68 5.35 5.89
N ALA A 115 0.86 6.36 6.75
CA ALA A 115 2.15 7.02 6.93
C ALA A 115 3.27 6.07 7.41
N ARG A 116 2.94 5.05 8.22
CA ARG A 116 3.90 4.02 8.65
C ARG A 116 4.25 3.07 7.50
N LEU A 117 3.27 2.64 6.72
CA LEU A 117 3.47 1.77 5.56
C LEU A 117 4.27 2.49 4.47
N GLU A 118 3.98 3.75 4.18
CA GLU A 118 4.76 4.56 3.25
C GLU A 118 6.22 4.66 3.66
N LYS A 119 6.50 4.94 4.94
CA LYS A 119 7.86 4.94 5.47
C LYS A 119 8.53 3.58 5.34
N LYS A 120 7.81 2.49 5.62
CA LYS A 120 8.33 1.12 5.51
C LYS A 120 8.64 0.77 4.05
N ILE A 121 7.75 1.13 3.11
CA ILE A 121 7.94 0.92 1.68
C ILE A 121 9.15 1.72 1.20
N LEU A 122 9.24 3.00 1.57
CA LEU A 122 10.36 3.86 1.20
C LEU A 122 11.70 3.37 1.77
N LEU A 123 11.73 2.90 3.02
CA LEU A 123 12.94 2.37 3.65
C LEU A 123 13.38 1.00 3.11
N ARG A 124 12.44 0.18 2.66
CA ARG A 124 12.70 -1.23 2.30
C ARG A 124 12.77 -1.48 0.80
N TYR A 125 11.98 -0.75 0.01
CA TYR A 125 11.82 -0.94 -1.43
C TYR A 125 11.94 0.35 -2.23
N GLY A 126 11.94 1.50 -1.56
CA GLY A 126 12.29 2.76 -2.19
C GLY A 126 13.73 2.68 -2.67
N ASP A 127 13.90 2.65 -3.99
CA ASP A 127 15.10 3.23 -4.58
C ASP A 127 15.05 4.69 -4.15
N ALA A 128 15.91 5.10 -3.23
CA ALA A 128 15.94 6.49 -2.83
C ALA A 128 16.12 7.30 -4.11
N PRO A 129 15.20 8.21 -4.49
CA PRO A 129 15.64 9.24 -5.41
C PRO A 129 16.78 9.93 -4.67
N LEU A 130 17.99 9.85 -5.21
CA LEU A 130 19.01 10.85 -4.97
C LEU A 130 18.40 12.18 -5.46
N VAL A 131 17.51 12.76 -4.65
CA VAL A 131 17.12 14.15 -4.76
C VAL A 131 18.41 14.88 -4.42
N GLY A 132 19.05 15.35 -5.48
CA GLY A 132 20.30 16.07 -5.39
C GLY A 132 20.14 17.24 -4.44
N ASP A 133 20.74 17.10 -3.27
CA ASP A 133 21.33 18.24 -2.61
C ASP A 133 22.70 17.80 -2.08
N THR A 134 23.70 18.19 -2.86
CA THR A 134 25.12 18.31 -2.50
C THR A 134 25.65 17.28 -1.50
N ILE A 135 26.26 16.20 -2.02
CA ILE A 135 27.31 15.54 -1.23
C ILE A 135 28.45 16.57 -1.12
N ARG A 136 28.46 17.37 -0.06
CA ARG A 136 29.70 18.04 0.38
C ARG A 136 30.61 16.96 0.91
N LEU A 137 31.29 16.27 0.00
CA LEU A 137 32.57 15.67 0.29
C LEU A 137 33.53 16.85 0.51
N ASP A 138 33.48 17.46 1.70
CA ASP A 138 34.59 18.25 2.21
C ASP A 138 35.73 17.26 2.56
N PHE A 139 36.25 16.56 1.54
CA PHE A 139 37.63 16.14 1.57
C PHE A 139 38.43 17.42 1.38
N GLN A 140 38.72 18.05 2.51
CA GLN A 140 39.75 19.07 2.59
C GLN A 140 41.07 18.36 2.25
N GLU A 141 41.42 18.36 0.97
CA GLU A 141 42.76 18.00 0.52
C GLU A 141 43.70 19.02 1.18
N LYS A 142 44.33 18.60 2.28
CA LYS A 142 45.39 19.36 2.92
C LYS A 142 46.55 19.33 1.93
N ASN A 143 46.59 20.30 1.03
CA ASN A 143 47.80 20.66 0.30
C ASN A 143 48.83 21.10 1.35
N GLU A 144 49.58 20.13 1.82
CA GLU A 144 50.77 20.32 2.65
C GLU A 144 51.94 20.56 1.70
N ASP A 145 51.93 21.72 1.06
CA ASP A 145 53.10 22.32 0.44
C ASP A 145 53.46 23.52 1.29
N TYR A 146 54.44 23.40 2.19
CA TYR A 146 55.28 24.52 2.64
C TYR A 146 56.59 24.03 3.27
N VAL A 147 57.68 24.50 2.63
CA VAL A 147 59.11 24.59 2.99
C VAL A 147 60.03 23.44 2.56
#